data_AF-A0A918DHG1-F1
#
_entry.id   AF-A0A918DHG1-F1
#
_cell.length_a   1.000
_cell.length_b   1.000
_cell.length_c   1.000
_cell.angle_alpha   90.00
_cell.angle_beta   90.00
_cell.angle_gamma   90.00
#
_symmetry.space_group_name_H-M   'P 1'
#
loop_
_entity.id
_entity.type
_entity.pdbx_description
1 polymer ?
#
loop_
_entity_poly.entity_id
_entity_poly.type
_entity_poly.pdbx_seq_one_letter_code
_entity_poly.pdbx_strand_id
1 'polypeptide(L)'
;MVLDSFSGGGSIPLESIRLGLPTYASDLNPVAATALKLALELIPAGGKELARKMKRDLADFQNVADEIGRKHFGAADSLAYMWCRTYECPNCHADVPLLPNKWLSKKKNLRAVKLITSENHISFEIFEPKSKLEIEYASIGTISTKTAKCPCCSFEVPTSNLQELGKAGGIGDILYAKLSIDSDGNKLYESPTVDDLNAFNSSDIDRNLEHLVNCLDIPLDLNGIRHLWAIQYGVSTVSSLFSNRQKNVLLELVNAVLLMKEKIRKSSKSEQEYQARYLMLVVSLNRIMVYNNKHSWWQANGEFPASIFVRQAISMVWSYVEVPIHTKFAGGWASSVKWLNKIIDHISNIDTTAVVSKLDAANLDLNDKSVDIVVIDPPYFDSITYAYLSDFFYSWMKPLLSDELPNWFQEKSTPKSAELIVDRKHKLSPSPKDSNFFEEKMTACLMEKHRVLKDDGQLILMYGHKKIEAWIHLFEAIKRSKFTPVSSWPIHSERKSKFQHSKVDALATSCILVLNKIDASSSSKKISAKEFKLKFSEVTAEAIKSAQKLSVSGGDLFMAILAPCLALYFSHDIEQTDSDLYSMQDFISDLELESAKVYA
;
A
#
# COMPACT_ATOMS: atom_id res chain seq x y z
N MET A 1 -7.36 -4.83 28.42
CA MET A 1 -6.90 -5.23 27.08
C MET A 1 -7.36 -4.20 26.07
N VAL A 2 -6.44 -3.78 25.19
CA VAL A 2 -6.68 -2.95 24.01
C VAL A 2 -6.89 -3.86 22.80
N LEU A 3 -7.92 -3.60 22.01
CA LEU A 3 -8.19 -4.31 20.76
C LEU A 3 -8.00 -3.38 19.56
N ASP A 4 -7.22 -3.83 18.60
CA ASP A 4 -7.25 -3.34 17.23
C ASP A 4 -7.49 -4.52 16.27
N SER A 5 -8.51 -4.42 15.42
CA SER A 5 -8.88 -5.49 14.48
C SER A 5 -8.82 -5.06 13.01
N PHE A 6 -8.23 -3.90 12.77
CA PHE A 6 -7.84 -3.40 11.45
C PHE A 6 -6.35 -3.08 11.47
N SER A 7 -5.56 -3.98 12.05
CA SER A 7 -4.23 -3.61 12.52
C SER A 7 -3.26 -3.24 11.41
N GLY A 8 -3.40 -3.75 10.19
CA GLY A 8 -2.68 -3.29 9.01
C GLY A 8 -1.19 -3.05 9.26
N GLY A 9 -0.80 -1.76 9.30
CA GLY A 9 0.58 -1.31 9.54
C GLY A 9 1.11 -1.49 10.98
N GLY A 10 0.25 -1.80 11.94
CA GLY A 10 0.58 -2.19 13.31
C GLY A 10 0.88 -1.05 14.27
N SER A 11 0.63 0.21 13.90
CA SER A 11 0.98 1.38 14.72
C SER A 11 0.23 1.41 16.05
N ILE A 12 -1.08 1.21 16.04
CA ILE A 12 -1.94 1.19 17.24
C ILE A 12 -1.49 0.09 18.22
N PRO A 13 -1.39 -1.19 17.82
CA PRO A 13 -1.00 -2.24 18.75
C PRO A 13 0.48 -2.15 19.16
N LEU A 14 1.38 -1.67 18.30
CA LEU A 14 2.77 -1.41 18.67
C LEU A 14 2.87 -0.39 19.80
N GLU A 15 2.12 0.71 19.69
CA GLU A 15 2.08 1.73 20.74
C GLU A 15 1.45 1.19 22.03
N SER A 16 0.41 0.36 21.91
CA SER A 16 -0.24 -0.28 23.05
C SER A 16 0.72 -1.18 23.85
N ILE A 17 1.50 -2.04 23.17
CA ILE A 17 2.50 -2.89 23.86
C ILE A 17 3.67 -2.07 24.39
N ARG A 18 4.05 -0.96 23.72
CA ARG A 18 5.07 -0.03 24.22
C ARG A 18 4.66 0.61 25.54
N LEU A 19 3.36 0.86 25.73
CA LEU A 19 2.77 1.37 26.97
C LEU A 19 2.56 0.29 28.05
N GLY A 20 2.92 -0.98 27.78
CA GLY A 20 2.78 -2.08 28.72
C GLY A 20 1.35 -2.61 28.86
N LEU A 21 0.48 -2.33 27.89
CA LEU A 21 -0.92 -2.73 27.93
C LEU A 21 -1.09 -4.14 27.34
N PRO A 22 -1.99 -4.99 27.89
CA PRO A 22 -2.41 -6.20 27.21
C PRO A 22 -3.09 -5.83 25.88
N THR A 23 -2.62 -6.40 24.78
CA THR A 23 -3.05 -6.00 23.42
C THR A 23 -3.47 -7.22 22.60
N TYR A 24 -4.57 -7.08 21.88
CA TYR A 24 -4.98 -8.01 20.82
C TYR A 24 -4.99 -7.26 19.49
N ALA A 25 -4.31 -7.83 18.50
CA ALA A 25 -4.22 -7.30 17.14
C ALA A 25 -4.73 -8.34 16.13
N SER A 26 -5.52 -7.90 15.16
CA SER A 26 -5.92 -8.78 14.05
C SER A 26 -5.97 -8.06 12.72
N ASP A 27 -5.72 -8.82 11.66
CA ASP A 27 -5.95 -8.36 10.29
C ASP A 27 -6.51 -9.51 9.44
N LEU A 28 -7.43 -9.17 8.54
CA LEU A 28 -8.01 -10.13 7.60
C LEU A 28 -6.94 -10.64 6.61
N ASN A 29 -5.99 -9.77 6.24
CA ASN A 29 -5.00 -10.01 5.22
C ASN A 29 -3.80 -10.81 5.79
N PRO A 30 -3.52 -12.01 5.25
CA PRO A 30 -2.45 -12.87 5.76
C PRO A 30 -1.04 -12.26 5.64
N VAL A 31 -0.82 -11.38 4.65
CA VAL A 31 0.46 -10.68 4.48
C VAL A 31 0.69 -9.72 5.65
N ALA A 32 -0.31 -8.89 5.96
CA ALA A 32 -0.25 -7.95 7.08
C ALA A 32 -0.18 -8.70 8.42
N ALA A 33 -1.05 -9.69 8.63
CA ALA A 33 -1.06 -10.51 9.85
C ALA A 33 0.31 -11.17 10.12
N THR A 34 1.02 -11.63 9.08
CA THR A 34 2.37 -12.21 9.22
C THR A 34 3.37 -11.19 9.75
N ALA A 35 3.37 -9.97 9.20
CA ALA A 35 4.23 -8.89 9.66
C ALA A 35 3.89 -8.47 11.10
N LEU A 36 2.60 -8.39 11.43
CA LEU A 36 2.11 -8.10 12.78
C LEU A 36 2.55 -9.17 13.78
N LYS A 37 2.42 -10.46 13.45
CA LYS A 37 2.81 -11.57 14.33
C LYS A 37 4.31 -11.51 14.65
N LEU A 38 5.13 -11.26 13.63
CA LEU A 38 6.56 -11.09 13.82
C LEU A 38 6.86 -9.88 14.72
N ALA A 39 6.30 -8.72 14.40
CA ALA A 39 6.64 -7.46 15.04
C ALA A 39 6.06 -7.28 16.46
N LEU A 40 4.88 -7.83 16.75
CA LEU A 40 4.14 -7.52 17.98
C LEU A 40 4.13 -8.68 18.98
N GLU A 41 4.31 -9.92 18.50
CA GLU A 41 4.23 -11.12 19.33
C GLU A 41 5.61 -11.78 19.45
N LEU A 42 6.24 -12.13 18.32
CA LEU A 42 7.43 -12.98 18.33
C LEU A 42 8.72 -12.24 18.73
N ILE A 43 8.99 -11.07 18.14
CA ILE A 43 10.21 -10.30 18.44
C ILE A 43 10.22 -9.80 19.89
N PRO A 44 9.17 -9.15 20.42
CA PRO A 44 9.16 -8.71 21.81
C PRO A 44 9.33 -9.87 22.79
N ALA A 45 8.64 -11.00 22.55
CA ALA A 45 8.72 -12.18 23.42
C ALA A 45 10.12 -12.81 23.48
N GLY A 46 10.86 -12.82 22.36
CA GLY A 46 12.22 -13.36 22.32
C GLY A 46 13.31 -12.36 22.74
N GLY A 47 12.97 -11.07 22.85
CA GLY A 47 13.85 -10.00 23.29
C GLY A 47 15.19 -9.91 22.55
N LYS A 48 16.20 -9.39 23.25
CA LYS A 48 17.54 -9.09 22.69
C LYS A 48 18.29 -10.32 22.18
N GLU A 49 18.09 -11.47 22.79
CA GLU A 49 18.78 -12.69 22.40
C GLU A 49 18.23 -13.22 21.06
N LEU A 50 16.91 -13.23 20.88
CA LEU A 50 16.31 -13.53 19.58
C LEU A 50 16.73 -12.50 18.52
N ALA A 51 16.71 -11.21 18.87
CA ALA A 51 17.17 -10.12 18.00
C ALA A 51 18.59 -10.38 17.45
N ARG A 52 19.52 -10.77 18.31
CA ARG A 52 20.90 -11.10 17.91
C ARG A 52 20.96 -12.27 16.93
N LYS A 53 20.16 -13.32 17.13
CA LYS A 53 20.10 -14.47 16.22
C LYS A 53 19.49 -14.11 14.87
N MET A 54 18.37 -13.39 14.84
CA MET A 54 17.76 -12.91 13.58
C MET A 54 18.71 -12.05 12.75
N LYS A 55 19.42 -11.12 13.41
CA LYS A 55 20.44 -10.30 12.76
C LYS A 55 21.57 -11.13 12.17
N ARG A 56 21.98 -12.19 12.85
CA ARG A 56 22.96 -13.14 12.34
C ARG A 56 22.42 -13.90 11.14
N ASP A 57 21.19 -14.39 11.18
CA ASP A 57 20.59 -15.09 10.03
C ASP A 57 20.51 -14.17 8.79
N LEU A 58 20.13 -12.90 8.97
CA LEU A 58 20.12 -11.89 7.90
C LEU A 58 21.51 -11.59 7.34
N ALA A 59 22.52 -11.56 8.21
CA ALA A 59 23.92 -11.37 7.82
C ALA A 59 24.47 -12.62 7.11
N ASP A 60 24.17 -13.83 7.58
CA ASP A 60 24.55 -15.08 6.93
C ASP A 60 23.91 -15.18 5.53
N PHE A 61 22.66 -14.73 5.38
CA PHE A 61 21.95 -14.69 4.09
C PHE A 61 22.56 -13.69 3.09
N GLN A 62 23.29 -12.67 3.56
CA GLN A 62 23.95 -11.69 2.66
C GLN A 62 24.84 -12.38 1.63
N ASN A 63 25.61 -13.40 2.04
CA ASN A 63 26.50 -14.11 1.12
C ASN A 63 25.74 -14.82 0.00
N VAL A 64 24.57 -15.38 0.33
CA VAL A 64 23.69 -16.04 -0.65
C VAL A 64 23.11 -15.00 -1.61
N ALA A 65 22.64 -13.86 -1.10
CA ALA A 65 22.17 -12.76 -1.93
C ALA A 65 23.28 -12.19 -2.84
N ASP A 66 24.52 -12.13 -2.35
CA ASP A 66 25.68 -11.67 -3.12
C ASP A 66 26.07 -12.66 -4.22
N GLU A 67 26.00 -13.96 -3.96
CA GLU A 67 26.25 -15.01 -4.95
C GLU A 67 25.19 -15.00 -6.06
N ILE A 68 23.91 -14.99 -5.70
CA ILE A 68 22.79 -14.90 -6.66
C ILE A 68 22.90 -13.59 -7.45
N GLY A 69 23.20 -12.47 -6.78
CA GLY A 69 23.38 -11.18 -7.44
C GLY A 69 24.51 -11.21 -8.47
N ARG A 70 25.68 -11.76 -8.10
CA ARG A 70 26.81 -11.89 -9.03
C ARG A 70 26.52 -12.80 -10.21
N LYS A 71 25.79 -13.90 -9.99
CA LYS A 71 25.38 -14.83 -11.05
C LYS A 71 24.54 -14.14 -12.13
N HIS A 72 23.61 -13.27 -11.75
CA HIS A 72 22.63 -12.68 -12.68
C HIS A 72 23.00 -11.26 -13.18
N PHE A 73 23.82 -10.53 -12.45
CA PHE A 73 24.14 -9.13 -12.74
C PHE A 73 25.64 -8.84 -12.85
N GLY A 74 26.51 -9.83 -12.62
CA GLY A 74 27.96 -9.63 -12.65
C GLY A 74 28.51 -8.89 -11.44
N ALA A 75 29.51 -8.03 -11.65
CA ALA A 75 30.20 -7.33 -10.56
C ALA A 75 29.28 -6.41 -9.73
N ALA A 76 29.69 -6.10 -8.50
CA ALA A 76 28.91 -5.30 -7.54
C ALA A 76 28.99 -3.78 -7.75
N ASP A 77 29.71 -3.35 -8.79
CA ASP A 77 29.83 -1.95 -9.23
C ASP A 77 28.54 -1.45 -9.89
N SER A 78 27.75 -2.35 -10.45
CA SER A 78 26.47 -2.04 -11.12
C SER A 78 25.39 -1.75 -10.08
N LEU A 79 24.85 -0.53 -10.11
CA LEU A 79 23.82 -0.07 -9.17
C LEU A 79 22.40 -0.21 -9.70
N ALA A 80 22.21 -0.04 -11.02
CA ALA A 80 20.90 -0.07 -11.64
C ALA A 80 20.99 -0.25 -13.17
N TYR A 81 19.99 -0.92 -13.72
CA TYR A 81 19.75 -1.07 -15.16
C TYR A 81 18.45 -0.36 -15.51
N MET A 82 18.49 0.55 -16.49
CA MET A 82 17.37 1.41 -16.84
C MET A 82 16.70 0.93 -18.12
N TRP A 83 15.45 0.55 -17.99
CA TRP A 83 14.67 -0.07 -19.04
C TRP A 83 13.51 0.83 -19.44
N CYS A 84 13.11 0.79 -20.70
CA CYS A 84 11.84 1.34 -21.13
C CYS A 84 11.09 0.34 -22.00
N ARG A 85 9.76 0.37 -21.89
CA ARG A 85 8.86 -0.40 -22.74
C ARG A 85 8.91 0.13 -24.17
N THR A 86 8.68 -0.71 -25.16
CA THR A 86 8.68 -0.34 -26.58
C THR A 86 7.37 -0.74 -27.25
N TYR A 87 7.08 -0.12 -28.41
CA TYR A 87 6.06 -0.60 -29.34
C TYR A 87 6.58 -0.45 -30.77
N GLU A 88 6.13 -1.30 -31.68
CA GLU A 88 6.44 -1.18 -33.10
C GLU A 88 5.61 -0.04 -33.73
N CYS A 89 6.27 0.93 -34.36
CA CYS A 89 5.59 2.02 -35.02
C CYS A 89 4.79 1.53 -36.25
N PRO A 90 3.48 1.77 -36.34
CA PRO A 90 2.67 1.28 -37.45
C PRO A 90 2.98 1.95 -38.81
N ASN A 91 3.78 3.03 -38.82
CA ASN A 91 4.13 3.77 -40.03
C ASN A 91 5.54 3.46 -40.55
N CYS A 92 6.53 3.32 -39.67
CA CYS A 92 7.93 3.12 -40.05
C CYS A 92 8.56 1.85 -39.47
N HIS A 93 7.80 1.05 -38.72
CA HIS A 93 8.22 -0.22 -38.11
C HIS A 93 9.40 -0.11 -37.14
N ALA A 94 9.73 1.09 -36.67
CA ALA A 94 10.72 1.29 -35.62
C ALA A 94 10.21 0.80 -34.26
N ASP A 95 11.09 0.18 -33.48
CA ASP A 95 10.85 -0.11 -32.06
C ASP A 95 10.94 1.18 -31.23
N VAL A 96 9.82 1.86 -31.05
CA VAL A 96 9.76 3.16 -30.39
C VAL A 96 9.83 2.98 -28.87
N PRO A 97 10.85 3.52 -28.18
CA PRO A 97 10.91 3.50 -26.73
C PRO A 97 9.83 4.42 -26.15
N LEU A 98 9.14 3.98 -25.10
CA LEU A 98 8.13 4.72 -24.36
C LEU A 98 8.81 5.37 -23.13
N LEU A 99 9.44 6.52 -23.36
CA LEU A 99 10.13 7.31 -22.33
C LEU A 99 9.22 8.47 -21.91
N PRO A 100 8.77 8.57 -20.63
CA PRO A 100 8.02 9.73 -20.16
C PRO A 100 8.85 11.02 -20.17
N ASN A 101 10.17 10.87 -20.05
CA ASN A 101 11.21 11.89 -20.18
C ASN A 101 12.55 11.15 -20.39
N LYS A 102 13.65 11.89 -20.61
CA LYS A 102 14.96 11.32 -20.93
C LYS A 102 15.99 11.54 -19.82
N TRP A 103 15.57 11.86 -18.60
CA TRP A 103 16.48 12.19 -17.50
C TRP A 103 17.02 10.95 -16.78
N LEU A 104 18.34 10.94 -16.56
CA LEU A 104 19.03 9.97 -15.70
C LEU A 104 19.45 10.58 -14.36
N SER A 105 19.86 11.84 -14.34
CA SER A 105 20.10 12.61 -13.11
C SER A 105 19.72 14.07 -13.30
N LYS A 106 19.06 14.61 -12.29
CA LYS A 106 18.74 16.05 -12.14
C LYS A 106 19.44 16.67 -10.95
N LYS A 107 20.48 16.02 -10.42
CA LYS A 107 21.34 16.60 -9.37
C LYS A 107 22.36 17.56 -9.98
N LYS A 108 23.42 17.88 -9.22
CA LYS A 108 24.49 18.80 -9.64
C LYS A 108 25.08 18.45 -11.01
N ASN A 109 25.26 17.15 -11.29
CA ASN A 109 25.77 16.66 -12.57
C ASN A 109 24.58 16.14 -13.38
N LEU A 110 24.02 17.00 -14.24
CA LEU A 110 22.90 16.63 -15.09
C LEU A 110 23.29 15.48 -16.02
N ARG A 111 22.43 14.47 -16.13
CA ARG A 111 22.61 13.33 -17.05
C ARG A 111 21.29 13.02 -17.72
N ALA A 112 21.33 12.86 -19.03
CA ALA A 112 20.17 12.54 -19.85
C ALA A 112 20.56 11.61 -21.00
N VAL A 113 19.54 11.09 -21.69
CA VAL A 113 19.71 10.23 -22.86
C VAL A 113 19.23 10.97 -24.11
N LYS A 114 20.02 10.89 -25.17
CA LYS A 114 19.69 11.36 -26.50
C LYS A 114 19.29 10.17 -27.37
N LEU A 115 18.20 10.33 -28.11
CA LEU A 115 17.75 9.35 -29.10
C LEU A 115 18.43 9.67 -30.43
N ILE A 116 19.20 8.72 -30.94
CA ILE A 116 19.83 8.78 -32.27
C ILE A 116 18.99 7.93 -33.21
N THR A 117 18.39 8.57 -34.22
CA THR A 117 17.45 7.94 -35.15
C THR A 117 18.06 7.78 -36.54
N SER A 118 17.82 6.63 -37.18
CA SER A 118 18.20 6.35 -38.56
C SER A 118 17.15 5.47 -39.20
N GLU A 119 16.38 6.01 -40.15
CA GLU A 119 15.23 5.32 -40.79
C GLU A 119 14.25 4.69 -39.78
N ASN A 120 14.36 3.39 -39.53
CA ASN A 120 13.56 2.62 -38.58
C ASN A 120 14.31 2.17 -37.31
N HIS A 121 15.56 2.63 -37.12
CA HIS A 121 16.40 2.27 -35.98
C HIS A 121 16.54 3.43 -34.99
N ILE A 122 16.52 3.10 -33.70
CA ILE A 122 16.67 4.04 -32.58
C ILE A 122 17.77 3.51 -31.65
N SER A 123 18.78 4.32 -31.40
CA SER A 123 19.83 4.06 -30.41
C SER A 123 19.93 5.18 -29.38
N PHE A 124 20.68 4.92 -28.30
CA PHE A 124 20.76 5.79 -27.13
C PHE A 124 22.20 6.28 -26.91
N GLU A 125 22.35 7.58 -26.70
CA GLU A 125 23.62 8.21 -26.30
C GLU A 125 23.42 8.97 -24.99
N ILE A 126 24.29 8.73 -24.00
CA ILE A 126 24.24 9.48 -22.74
C ILE A 126 25.00 10.80 -22.91
N PHE A 127 24.38 11.88 -22.46
CA PHE A 127 24.98 13.21 -22.53
C PHE A 127 24.70 14.04 -21.28
N GLU A 128 25.44 15.13 -21.16
CA GLU A 128 25.27 16.15 -20.12
C GLU A 128 24.57 17.38 -20.72
N PRO A 129 23.29 17.64 -20.38
CA PRO A 129 22.61 18.86 -20.79
C PRO A 129 23.31 20.10 -20.23
N LYS A 130 23.69 21.05 -21.10
CA LYS A 130 24.38 22.30 -20.71
C LYS A 130 23.58 23.55 -21.07
N SER A 131 22.68 23.46 -22.04
CA SER A 131 21.84 24.56 -22.53
C SER A 131 20.36 24.40 -22.15
N LYS A 132 19.60 25.51 -22.20
CA LYS A 132 18.15 25.49 -21.97
C LYS A 132 17.41 24.55 -22.94
N LEU A 133 17.84 24.52 -24.21
CA LEU A 133 17.26 23.65 -25.24
C LEU A 133 17.50 22.16 -24.93
N GLU A 134 18.69 21.80 -24.45
CA GLU A 134 19.00 20.42 -24.06
C GLU A 134 18.22 19.99 -22.80
N ILE A 135 18.02 20.90 -21.85
CA ILE A 135 17.19 20.66 -20.65
C ILE A 135 15.71 20.45 -21.05
N GLU A 136 15.21 21.24 -22.00
CA GLU A 136 13.87 21.07 -22.55
C GLU A 136 13.73 19.74 -23.28
N TYR A 137 14.69 19.41 -24.16
CA TYR A 137 14.76 18.13 -24.85
C TYR A 137 14.71 16.94 -23.88
N ALA A 138 15.53 16.98 -22.82
CA ALA A 138 15.56 15.91 -21.83
C ALA A 138 14.25 15.79 -21.04
N SER A 139 13.48 16.88 -20.93
CA SER A 139 12.20 16.92 -20.22
C SER A 139 11.02 16.43 -21.04
N ILE A 140 11.15 16.40 -22.37
CA ILE A 140 10.11 15.91 -23.27
C ILE A 140 10.32 14.41 -23.51
N GLY A 141 9.27 13.61 -23.31
CA GLY A 141 9.27 12.17 -23.57
C GLY A 141 8.90 11.79 -25.01
N THR A 142 8.80 10.49 -25.26
CA THR A 142 8.15 9.90 -26.45
C THR A 142 6.75 9.37 -26.12
N ILE A 143 6.36 9.31 -24.84
CA ILE A 143 5.00 8.98 -24.38
C ILE A 143 4.46 10.10 -23.48
N SER A 144 3.20 10.47 -23.72
CA SER A 144 2.40 11.36 -22.90
C SER A 144 1.17 10.63 -22.36
N THR A 145 0.29 11.33 -21.64
CA THR A 145 -0.96 10.74 -21.15
C THR A 145 -1.87 10.23 -22.29
N LYS A 146 -1.86 10.90 -23.45
CA LYS A 146 -2.83 10.65 -24.53
C LYS A 146 -2.24 9.92 -25.75
N THR A 147 -0.96 10.16 -26.05
CA THR A 147 -0.32 9.64 -27.26
C THR A 147 1.16 9.30 -27.02
N ALA A 148 1.65 8.30 -27.75
CA ALA A 148 3.07 8.08 -28.01
C ALA A 148 3.44 8.67 -29.38
N LYS A 149 4.63 9.25 -29.48
CA LYS A 149 5.15 9.85 -30.71
C LYS A 149 6.43 9.15 -31.14
N CYS A 150 6.46 8.66 -32.37
CA CYS A 150 7.65 8.04 -32.95
C CYS A 150 8.73 9.09 -33.21
N PRO A 151 9.96 8.94 -32.69
CA PRO A 151 11.05 9.90 -32.95
C PRO A 151 11.60 9.81 -34.38
N CYS A 152 11.34 8.73 -35.12
CA CYS A 152 11.83 8.56 -36.49
C CYS A 152 10.94 9.27 -37.52
N CYS A 153 9.63 9.03 -37.48
CA CYS A 153 8.68 9.56 -38.47
C CYS A 153 7.63 10.52 -37.90
N SER A 154 7.69 10.85 -36.61
CA SER A 154 6.71 11.70 -35.90
C SER A 154 5.27 11.18 -35.85
N PHE A 155 5.00 9.97 -36.34
CA PHE A 155 3.68 9.34 -36.26
C PHE A 155 3.22 9.20 -34.80
N GLU A 156 1.98 9.58 -34.52
CA GLU A 156 1.39 9.54 -33.18
C GLU A 156 0.43 8.36 -33.03
N VAL A 157 0.62 7.58 -31.96
CA VAL A 157 -0.22 6.44 -31.59
C VAL A 157 -0.99 6.79 -30.31
N PRO A 158 -2.34 6.73 -30.33
CA PRO A 158 -3.13 6.93 -29.11
C PRO A 158 -2.85 5.89 -28.03
N THR A 159 -2.95 6.28 -26.76
CA THR A 159 -2.75 5.36 -25.62
C THR A 159 -3.71 4.16 -25.65
N SER A 160 -4.92 4.30 -26.21
CA SER A 160 -5.86 3.19 -26.41
C SER A 160 -5.28 2.09 -27.30
N ASN A 161 -4.58 2.47 -28.37
CA ASN A 161 -3.93 1.51 -29.26
C ASN A 161 -2.78 0.80 -28.54
N LEU A 162 -2.04 1.51 -27.67
CA LEU A 162 -1.02 0.87 -26.82
C LEU A 162 -1.65 -0.13 -25.82
N GLN A 163 -2.86 0.11 -25.33
CA GLN A 163 -3.60 -0.86 -24.49
C GLN A 163 -3.96 -2.12 -25.27
N GLU A 164 -4.45 -1.95 -26.51
CA GLU A 164 -4.76 -3.08 -27.41
C GLU A 164 -3.50 -3.87 -27.77
N LEU A 165 -2.41 -3.18 -28.14
CA LEU A 165 -1.10 -3.79 -28.40
C LEU A 165 -0.59 -4.54 -27.18
N GLY A 166 -0.65 -3.94 -25.98
CA GLY A 166 -0.22 -4.59 -24.75
C GLY A 166 -0.99 -5.88 -24.45
N LYS A 167 -2.31 -5.88 -24.64
CA LYS A 167 -3.14 -7.08 -24.49
C LYS A 167 -2.83 -8.16 -25.53
N ALA A 168 -2.38 -7.76 -26.72
CA ALA A 168 -1.95 -8.66 -27.78
C ALA A 168 -0.47 -9.11 -27.65
N GLY A 169 0.24 -8.66 -26.61
CA GLY A 169 1.66 -8.98 -26.41
C GLY A 169 2.65 -8.16 -27.26
N GLY A 170 2.19 -7.07 -27.89
CA GLY A 170 2.99 -6.20 -28.76
C GLY A 170 3.76 -5.08 -28.03
N ILE A 171 3.96 -5.19 -26.72
CA ILE A 171 4.80 -4.26 -25.94
C ILE A 171 6.08 -4.97 -25.55
N GLY A 172 7.20 -4.48 -26.08
CA GLY A 172 8.55 -4.97 -25.76
C GLY A 172 9.21 -4.19 -24.62
N ASP A 173 10.48 -4.49 -24.38
CA ASP A 173 11.35 -3.82 -23.40
C ASP A 173 12.74 -3.62 -24.01
N ILE A 174 13.38 -2.48 -23.76
CA ILE A 174 14.76 -2.18 -24.18
C ILE A 174 15.57 -1.57 -23.03
N LEU A 175 16.80 -2.07 -22.85
CA LEU A 175 17.78 -1.53 -21.91
C LEU A 175 18.46 -0.34 -22.57
N TYR A 176 18.34 0.85 -21.96
CA TYR A 176 18.81 2.09 -22.59
C TYR A 176 19.92 2.79 -21.80
N ALA A 177 20.12 2.45 -20.53
CA ALA A 177 21.24 2.95 -19.73
C ALA A 177 21.57 2.02 -18.56
N LYS A 178 22.81 2.12 -18.08
CA LYS A 178 23.32 1.47 -16.88
C LYS A 178 23.87 2.53 -15.92
N LEU A 179 23.69 2.31 -14.63
CA LEU A 179 24.31 3.10 -13.57
C LEU A 179 25.29 2.21 -12.81
N SER A 180 26.55 2.63 -12.76
CA SER A 180 27.64 1.97 -12.04
C SER A 180 28.31 2.94 -11.06
N ILE A 181 29.30 2.44 -10.31
CA ILE A 181 30.22 3.26 -9.51
C ILE A 181 31.65 3.05 -9.98
N ASP A 182 32.43 4.13 -10.02
CA ASP A 182 33.87 4.05 -10.24
C ASP A 182 34.62 3.65 -8.95
N SER A 183 35.94 3.51 -9.06
CA SER A 183 36.82 3.17 -7.93
C SER A 183 36.80 4.20 -6.79
N ASP A 184 36.43 5.44 -7.09
CA ASP A 184 36.34 6.55 -6.13
C ASP A 184 34.92 6.65 -5.51
N GLY A 185 33.99 5.81 -5.95
CA GLY A 185 32.60 5.78 -5.50
C GLY A 185 31.68 6.79 -6.18
N ASN A 186 32.12 7.44 -7.27
CA ASN A 186 31.26 8.32 -8.06
C ASN A 186 30.33 7.51 -8.96
N LYS A 187 29.12 8.03 -9.13
CA LYS A 187 28.12 7.45 -10.03
C LYS A 187 28.48 7.70 -11.50
N LEU A 188 28.53 6.64 -12.29
CA LEU A 188 28.72 6.69 -13.73
C LEU A 188 27.44 6.22 -14.44
N TYR A 189 26.97 7.04 -15.39
CA TYR A 189 25.85 6.67 -16.26
C TYR A 189 26.43 6.29 -17.63
N GLU A 190 26.17 5.06 -18.05
CA GLU A 190 26.85 4.42 -19.17
C GLU A 190 25.86 3.77 -20.13
N SER A 191 26.23 3.71 -21.41
CA SER A 191 25.49 2.92 -22.38
C SER A 191 25.62 1.42 -22.05
N PRO A 192 24.57 0.61 -22.27
CA PRO A 192 24.64 -0.83 -22.00
C PRO A 192 25.70 -1.51 -22.87
N THR A 193 26.43 -2.47 -22.30
CA THR A 193 27.40 -3.30 -23.03
C THR A 193 26.71 -4.48 -23.73
N VAL A 194 27.41 -5.12 -24.68
CA VAL A 194 26.93 -6.35 -25.33
C VAL A 194 26.67 -7.46 -24.31
N ASP A 195 27.52 -7.57 -23.29
CA ASP A 195 27.37 -8.55 -22.22
C ASP A 195 26.12 -8.27 -21.36
N ASP A 196 25.82 -7.00 -21.07
CA ASP A 196 24.60 -6.62 -20.35
C ASP A 196 23.33 -7.07 -21.11
N LEU A 197 23.35 -6.96 -22.44
CA LEU A 197 22.24 -7.37 -23.32
C LEU A 197 22.13 -8.91 -23.42
N ASN A 198 23.26 -9.62 -23.54
CA ASN A 198 23.29 -11.08 -23.62
C ASN A 198 22.85 -11.76 -22.32
N ALA A 199 23.23 -11.22 -21.17
CA ALA A 199 22.80 -11.71 -19.86
C ALA A 199 21.27 -11.62 -19.66
N PHE A 200 20.59 -10.75 -20.40
CA PHE A 200 19.14 -10.63 -20.37
C PHE A 200 18.44 -11.62 -21.30
N ASN A 201 18.92 -11.74 -22.55
CA ASN A 201 18.31 -12.58 -23.58
C ASN A 201 18.40 -14.09 -23.28
N SER A 202 19.28 -14.50 -22.36
CA SER A 202 19.50 -15.91 -21.98
C SER A 202 18.63 -16.40 -20.79
N SER A 203 17.69 -15.57 -20.30
CA SER A 203 16.93 -15.84 -19.09
C SER A 203 15.65 -16.67 -19.33
N ASP A 204 15.79 -17.93 -19.72
CA ASP A 204 14.70 -18.90 -19.46
C ASP A 204 14.58 -19.14 -17.95
N ILE A 205 13.38 -19.50 -17.50
CA ILE A 205 13.19 -19.85 -16.10
C ILE A 205 13.98 -21.14 -15.81
N ASP A 206 14.75 -21.16 -14.70
CA ASP A 206 15.43 -22.39 -14.27
C ASP A 206 14.39 -23.50 -14.04
N ARG A 207 14.52 -24.61 -14.76
CA ARG A 207 13.59 -25.75 -14.70
C ARG A 207 13.42 -26.30 -13.28
N ASN A 208 14.45 -26.21 -12.44
CA ASN A 208 14.38 -26.66 -11.05
C ASN A 208 13.45 -25.78 -10.19
N LEU A 209 13.19 -24.55 -10.63
CA LEU A 209 12.37 -23.55 -9.93
C LEU A 209 10.97 -23.39 -10.52
N GLU A 210 10.64 -24.07 -11.63
CA GLU A 210 9.34 -23.99 -12.29
C GLU A 210 8.17 -24.29 -11.36
N HIS A 211 8.35 -25.23 -10.42
CA HIS A 211 7.33 -25.58 -9.43
C HIS A 211 6.91 -24.39 -8.54
N LEU A 212 7.80 -23.42 -8.31
CA LEU A 212 7.53 -22.20 -7.54
C LEU A 212 6.86 -21.10 -8.39
N VAL A 213 6.97 -21.16 -9.72
CA VAL A 213 6.38 -20.17 -10.63
C VAL A 213 4.86 -20.24 -10.61
N ASN A 214 4.29 -21.44 -10.42
CA ASN A 214 2.84 -21.64 -10.38
C ASN A 214 2.17 -20.81 -9.29
N CYS A 215 2.87 -20.49 -8.20
CA CYS A 215 2.36 -19.61 -7.14
C CYS A 215 2.20 -18.15 -7.58
N LEU A 216 2.84 -17.74 -8.68
CA LEU A 216 2.79 -16.39 -9.25
C LEU A 216 1.66 -16.21 -10.27
N ASP A 217 0.99 -17.30 -10.66
CA ASP A 217 -0.13 -17.28 -11.62
C ASP A 217 -1.46 -16.88 -10.95
N ILE A 218 -1.38 -15.88 -10.08
CA ILE A 218 -2.55 -15.23 -9.48
C ILE A 218 -2.98 -14.11 -10.44
N PRO A 219 -4.21 -14.17 -10.99
CA PRO A 219 -4.72 -13.13 -11.86
C PRO A 219 -4.93 -11.83 -11.07
N LEU A 220 -4.57 -10.71 -11.67
CA LEU A 220 -4.90 -9.40 -11.14
C LEU A 220 -6.40 -9.14 -11.33
N ASP A 221 -7.11 -8.87 -10.24
CA ASP A 221 -8.57 -8.79 -10.22
C ASP A 221 -9.08 -7.46 -10.80
N LEU A 222 -9.97 -7.54 -11.79
CA LEU A 222 -10.55 -6.40 -12.51
C LEU A 222 -11.45 -5.52 -11.63
N ASN A 223 -11.96 -6.00 -10.51
CA ASN A 223 -12.70 -5.16 -9.56
C ASN A 223 -11.79 -4.09 -8.93
N GLY A 224 -10.51 -4.41 -8.74
CA GLY A 224 -9.49 -3.47 -8.24
C GLY A 224 -8.85 -2.60 -9.33
N ILE A 225 -9.38 -2.56 -10.56
CA ILE A 225 -8.70 -1.96 -11.73
C ILE A 225 -8.26 -0.50 -11.54
N ARG A 226 -8.93 0.27 -10.69
CA ARG A 226 -8.57 1.67 -10.40
C ARG A 226 -7.26 1.80 -9.63
N HIS A 227 -6.82 0.75 -8.93
CA HIS A 227 -5.50 0.64 -8.31
C HIS A 227 -4.60 -0.36 -9.05
N LEU A 228 -5.13 -1.14 -10.01
CA LEU A 228 -4.41 -2.12 -10.83
C LEU A 228 -4.39 -1.73 -12.31
N TRP A 229 -4.15 -0.45 -12.60
CA TRP A 229 -4.30 0.13 -13.94
C TRP A 229 -3.45 -0.57 -15.02
N ALA A 230 -2.35 -1.22 -14.62
CA ALA A 230 -1.49 -2.01 -15.50
C ALA A 230 -2.23 -3.13 -16.27
N ILE A 231 -3.34 -3.67 -15.72
CA ILE A 231 -4.14 -4.73 -16.39
C ILE A 231 -4.58 -4.32 -17.80
N GLN A 232 -4.83 -3.03 -18.03
CA GLN A 232 -5.26 -2.54 -19.33
C GLN A 232 -4.19 -2.65 -20.43
N TYR A 233 -2.94 -2.95 -20.06
CA TYR A 233 -1.81 -3.08 -20.97
C TYR A 233 -1.29 -4.52 -21.05
N GLY A 234 -2.11 -5.52 -20.69
CA GLY A 234 -1.75 -6.94 -20.76
C GLY A 234 -1.03 -7.49 -19.53
N VAL A 235 -0.89 -6.70 -18.45
CA VAL A 235 -0.34 -7.16 -17.17
C VAL A 235 -1.45 -7.89 -16.40
N SER A 236 -1.67 -9.18 -16.70
CA SER A 236 -2.84 -9.93 -16.24
C SER A 236 -2.64 -10.75 -14.96
N THR A 237 -1.40 -11.05 -14.58
CA THR A 237 -1.06 -11.89 -13.41
C THR A 237 0.08 -11.29 -12.59
N VAL A 238 0.30 -11.76 -11.37
CA VAL A 238 1.45 -11.32 -10.56
C VAL A 238 2.77 -11.63 -11.27
N SER A 239 2.88 -12.80 -11.93
CA SER A 239 4.04 -13.16 -12.76
C SER A 239 4.39 -12.11 -13.82
N SER A 240 3.38 -11.48 -14.45
CA SER A 240 3.57 -10.48 -15.50
C SER A 240 4.24 -9.16 -15.03
N LEU A 241 4.33 -8.94 -13.71
CA LEU A 241 4.96 -7.76 -13.10
C LEU A 241 6.50 -7.80 -13.14
N PHE A 242 7.09 -8.93 -13.51
CA PHE A 242 8.53 -9.18 -13.45
C PHE A 242 9.08 -9.55 -14.84
N SER A 243 10.35 -9.22 -15.10
CA SER A 243 11.09 -9.82 -16.22
C SER A 243 11.50 -11.27 -15.87
N ASN A 244 11.92 -12.07 -16.85
CA ASN A 244 12.37 -13.43 -16.56
C ASN A 244 13.62 -13.45 -15.67
N ARG A 245 14.59 -12.57 -15.93
CA ARG A 245 15.76 -12.39 -15.05
C ARG A 245 15.35 -12.04 -13.61
N GLN A 246 14.44 -11.08 -13.42
CA GLN A 246 13.93 -10.72 -12.08
C GLN A 246 13.24 -11.92 -11.40
N LYS A 247 12.43 -12.69 -12.13
CA LYS A 247 11.81 -13.92 -11.60
C LYS A 247 12.87 -14.92 -11.15
N ASN A 248 13.87 -15.23 -11.98
CA ASN A 248 14.92 -16.18 -11.62
C ASN A 248 15.66 -15.78 -10.34
N VAL A 249 16.05 -14.51 -10.23
CA VAL A 249 16.69 -13.97 -9.02
C VAL A 249 15.79 -14.16 -7.79
N LEU A 250 14.52 -13.79 -7.88
CA LEU A 250 13.58 -13.89 -6.76
C LEU A 250 13.25 -15.35 -6.40
N LEU A 251 13.12 -16.24 -7.39
CA LEU A 251 12.89 -17.68 -7.18
C LEU A 251 14.10 -18.35 -6.51
N GLU A 252 15.32 -17.99 -6.89
CA GLU A 252 16.54 -18.47 -6.23
C GLU A 252 16.61 -18.00 -4.77
N LEU A 253 16.22 -16.74 -4.50
CA LEU A 253 16.13 -16.23 -3.12
C LEU A 253 15.07 -16.96 -2.29
N VAL A 254 13.89 -17.21 -2.86
CA VAL A 254 12.81 -17.98 -2.21
C VAL A 254 13.29 -19.40 -1.92
N ASN A 255 13.92 -20.06 -2.88
CA ASN A 255 14.48 -21.41 -2.71
C ASN A 255 15.59 -21.42 -1.63
N ALA A 256 16.46 -20.40 -1.60
CA ALA A 256 17.47 -20.28 -0.56
C ALA A 256 16.86 -20.14 0.84
N VAL A 257 15.76 -19.39 1.00
CA VAL A 257 15.04 -19.31 2.29
C VAL A 257 14.45 -20.68 2.67
N LEU A 258 13.86 -21.42 1.72
CA LEU A 258 13.36 -22.78 1.96
C LEU A 258 14.48 -23.71 2.46
N LEU A 259 15.66 -23.66 1.83
CA LEU A 259 16.81 -24.48 2.23
C LEU A 259 17.35 -24.13 3.63
N MET A 260 17.16 -22.89 4.09
CA MET A 260 17.57 -22.46 5.42
C MET A 260 16.59 -22.88 6.54
N LYS A 261 15.36 -23.28 6.20
CA LYS A 261 14.30 -23.64 7.15
C LYS A 261 14.78 -24.65 8.20
N GLU A 262 15.29 -25.80 7.76
CA GLU A 262 15.76 -26.87 8.65
C GLU A 262 16.98 -26.46 9.49
N LYS A 263 17.89 -25.65 8.93
CA LYS A 263 19.04 -25.12 9.66
C LYS A 263 18.60 -24.19 10.79
N ILE A 264 17.64 -23.30 10.51
CA ILE A 264 17.08 -22.40 11.53
C ILE A 264 16.36 -23.21 12.59
N ARG A 265 15.50 -24.16 12.19
CA ARG A 265 14.76 -25.03 13.12
C ARG A 265 15.68 -25.76 14.09
N LYS A 266 16.73 -26.44 13.59
CA LYS A 266 17.70 -27.17 14.42
C LYS A 266 18.52 -26.28 15.36
N SER A 267 18.74 -25.01 14.99
CA SER A 267 19.52 -24.07 15.79
C SER A 267 18.67 -23.21 16.74
N SER A 268 17.35 -23.35 16.69
CA SER A 268 16.41 -22.65 17.56
C SER A 268 16.13 -23.43 18.84
N LYS A 269 15.96 -22.72 19.96
CA LYS A 269 15.69 -23.33 21.26
C LYS A 269 14.21 -23.64 21.51
N SER A 270 13.32 -23.04 20.72
CA SER A 270 11.87 -23.22 20.82
C SER A 270 11.22 -23.02 19.46
N GLU A 271 9.98 -23.47 19.31
CA GLU A 271 9.18 -23.24 18.10
C GLU A 271 8.96 -21.74 17.85
N GLN A 272 8.76 -20.96 18.92
CA GLN A 272 8.62 -19.50 18.82
C GLN A 272 9.89 -18.83 18.29
N GLU A 273 11.07 -19.25 18.75
CA GLU A 273 12.35 -18.73 18.26
C GLU A 273 12.56 -19.10 16.78
N TYR A 274 12.26 -20.34 16.41
CA TYR A 274 12.28 -20.80 15.02
C TYR A 274 11.36 -19.98 14.13
N GLN A 275 10.09 -19.84 14.51
CA GLN A 275 9.09 -19.13 13.73
C GLN A 275 9.51 -17.67 13.52
N ALA A 276 10.00 -16.98 14.55
CA ALA A 276 10.44 -15.59 14.43
C ALA A 276 11.62 -15.42 13.46
N ARG A 277 12.64 -16.29 13.59
CA ARG A 277 13.83 -16.27 12.74
C ARG A 277 13.49 -16.57 11.28
N TYR A 278 12.65 -17.55 11.03
CA TYR A 278 12.23 -17.91 9.68
C TYR A 278 11.33 -16.82 9.05
N LEU A 279 10.31 -16.33 9.76
CA LEU A 279 9.46 -15.25 9.28
C LEU A 279 10.24 -13.96 8.99
N MET A 280 11.32 -13.67 9.74
CA MET A 280 12.19 -12.53 9.47
C MET A 280 12.84 -12.62 8.08
N LEU A 281 13.32 -13.80 7.67
CA LEU A 281 13.85 -14.00 6.31
C LEU A 281 12.77 -13.80 5.25
N VAL A 282 11.57 -14.35 5.47
CA VAL A 282 10.44 -14.21 4.54
C VAL A 282 10.03 -12.74 4.37
N VAL A 283 9.86 -11.99 5.46
CA VAL A 283 9.51 -10.56 5.42
C VAL A 283 10.64 -9.73 4.78
N SER A 284 11.90 -10.16 4.90
CA SER A 284 13.03 -9.50 4.24
C SER A 284 12.97 -9.59 2.73
N LEU A 285 12.49 -10.70 2.17
CA LEU A 285 12.28 -10.86 0.73
C LEU A 285 11.29 -9.84 0.18
N ASN A 286 10.20 -9.55 0.90
CA ASN A 286 9.21 -8.55 0.49
C ASN A 286 9.85 -7.17 0.25
N ARG A 287 10.88 -6.80 1.05
CA ARG A 287 11.62 -5.53 0.84
C ARG A 287 12.42 -5.51 -0.46
N ILE A 288 12.88 -6.65 -0.94
CA ILE A 288 13.58 -6.75 -2.23
C ILE A 288 12.58 -6.70 -3.38
N MET A 289 11.49 -7.47 -3.26
CA MET A 289 10.46 -7.59 -4.28
C MET A 289 9.86 -6.22 -4.67
N VAL A 290 9.62 -5.32 -3.71
CA VAL A 290 9.06 -3.99 -4.01
C VAL A 290 9.93 -3.10 -4.90
N TYR A 291 11.23 -3.42 -5.05
CA TYR A 291 12.15 -2.73 -5.96
C TYR A 291 12.53 -3.58 -7.18
N ASN A 292 12.46 -4.91 -7.08
CA ASN A 292 12.87 -5.82 -8.14
C ASN A 292 11.66 -6.29 -8.97
N ASN A 293 11.07 -5.37 -9.73
CA ASN A 293 9.91 -5.62 -10.61
C ASN A 293 9.90 -4.58 -11.76
N LYS A 294 9.12 -4.83 -12.82
CA LYS A 294 8.99 -3.94 -14.00
C LYS A 294 8.13 -2.69 -13.77
N HIS A 295 7.80 -2.39 -12.52
CA HIS A 295 6.98 -1.26 -12.10
C HIS A 295 7.68 -0.38 -11.04
N SER A 296 8.94 -0.70 -10.71
CA SER A 296 9.81 0.18 -9.93
C SER A 296 10.52 1.13 -10.89
N TRP A 297 10.58 2.42 -10.59
CA TRP A 297 11.08 3.42 -11.55
C TRP A 297 12.18 4.29 -10.96
N TRP A 298 12.97 4.90 -11.83
CA TRP A 298 14.07 5.74 -11.41
C TRP A 298 13.61 7.17 -11.06
N GLN A 299 14.00 7.66 -9.88
CA GLN A 299 13.76 9.03 -9.46
C GLN A 299 14.99 9.90 -9.75
N ALA A 300 15.07 10.50 -10.94
CA ALA A 300 16.23 11.29 -11.38
C ALA A 300 16.57 12.48 -10.44
N ASN A 301 15.60 13.05 -9.72
CA ASN A 301 15.84 14.12 -8.74
C ASN A 301 16.65 13.65 -7.52
N GLY A 302 16.42 12.42 -7.08
CA GLY A 302 17.06 11.84 -5.90
C GLY A 302 18.16 10.82 -6.22
N GLU A 303 18.19 10.35 -7.47
CA GLU A 303 19.01 9.26 -7.98
C GLU A 303 18.86 7.97 -7.14
N PHE A 304 17.62 7.51 -7.00
CA PHE A 304 17.28 6.27 -6.32
C PHE A 304 16.11 5.57 -7.01
N PRO A 305 15.97 4.23 -6.86
CA PRO A 305 14.80 3.50 -7.33
C PRO A 305 13.59 3.79 -6.41
N ALA A 306 12.47 4.18 -6.99
CA ALA A 306 11.17 4.22 -6.31
C ALA A 306 10.52 2.85 -6.38
N SER A 307 9.96 2.41 -5.26
CA SER A 307 9.24 1.13 -5.16
C SER A 307 7.90 1.17 -5.89
N ILE A 308 7.43 0.01 -6.35
CA ILE A 308 6.13 -0.17 -7.02
C ILE A 308 4.94 0.48 -6.29
N PHE A 309 4.93 0.48 -4.95
CA PHE A 309 3.81 0.97 -4.14
C PHE A 309 3.90 2.42 -3.65
N VAL A 310 4.81 3.25 -4.19
CA VAL A 310 4.87 4.69 -3.81
C VAL A 310 3.52 5.41 -4.04
N ARG A 311 2.70 4.94 -4.98
CA ARG A 311 1.36 5.48 -5.28
C ARG A 311 0.20 4.66 -4.72
N GLN A 312 0.47 3.65 -3.86
CA GLN A 312 -0.55 2.72 -3.37
C GLN A 312 -1.37 2.07 -4.50
N ALA A 313 -0.73 1.80 -5.64
CA ALA A 313 -1.35 1.26 -6.84
C ALA A 313 -0.29 0.60 -7.73
N ILE A 314 -0.68 -0.40 -8.51
CA ILE A 314 0.11 -0.99 -9.59
C ILE A 314 -0.27 -0.27 -10.90
N SER A 315 0.33 0.91 -11.08
CA SER A 315 0.18 1.72 -12.30
C SER A 315 1.04 1.18 -13.45
N MET A 316 0.69 1.53 -14.69
CA MET A 316 1.58 1.30 -15.83
C MET A 316 2.82 2.21 -15.74
N VAL A 317 4.01 1.65 -15.94
CA VAL A 317 5.31 2.34 -15.78
C VAL A 317 6.13 2.25 -17.06
N TRP A 318 6.14 3.27 -17.89
CA TRP A 318 6.77 3.17 -19.21
C TRP A 318 8.29 2.99 -19.18
N SER A 319 8.96 3.50 -18.14
CA SER A 319 10.38 3.29 -17.90
C SER A 319 10.61 2.83 -16.47
N TYR A 320 11.20 1.65 -16.31
CA TYR A 320 11.44 1.00 -15.04
C TYR A 320 12.94 0.84 -14.79
N VAL A 321 13.30 0.56 -13.54
CA VAL A 321 14.67 0.31 -13.12
C VAL A 321 14.76 -1.07 -12.50
N GLU A 322 15.77 -1.81 -12.91
CA GLU A 322 16.12 -3.10 -12.32
C GLU A 322 17.35 -2.90 -11.44
N VAL A 323 17.25 -3.32 -10.19
CA VAL A 323 18.28 -3.10 -9.17
C VAL A 323 18.96 -4.44 -8.85
N PRO A 324 20.28 -4.56 -9.00
CA PRO A 324 21.01 -5.75 -8.59
C PRO A 324 20.86 -6.00 -7.09
N ILE A 325 20.45 -7.21 -6.70
CA ILE A 325 20.12 -7.50 -5.30
C ILE A 325 21.32 -7.42 -4.35
N HIS A 326 22.54 -7.58 -4.87
CA HIS A 326 23.80 -7.51 -4.13
C HIS A 326 24.36 -6.08 -4.03
N THR A 327 23.66 -5.09 -4.59
CA THR A 327 24.06 -3.69 -4.41
C THR A 327 23.99 -3.28 -2.93
N LYS A 328 24.95 -2.46 -2.49
CA LYS A 328 24.95 -1.90 -1.12
C LYS A 328 23.98 -0.72 -0.96
N PHE A 329 23.36 -0.27 -2.05
CA PHE A 329 22.51 0.91 -2.11
C PHE A 329 21.01 0.56 -2.03
N ALA A 330 20.15 1.56 -2.21
CA ALA A 330 18.70 1.40 -2.14
C ALA A 330 18.21 0.30 -3.10
N GLY A 331 17.35 -0.61 -2.60
CA GLY A 331 16.83 -1.76 -3.33
C GLY A 331 17.63 -3.05 -3.18
N GLY A 332 18.88 -3.00 -2.70
CA GLY A 332 19.68 -4.19 -2.42
C GLY A 332 19.45 -4.81 -1.03
N TRP A 333 19.95 -6.04 -0.84
CA TRP A 333 19.84 -6.82 0.39
C TRP A 333 20.45 -6.10 1.59
N ALA A 334 21.70 -5.63 1.47
CA ALA A 334 22.41 -4.95 2.55
C ALA A 334 21.66 -3.72 3.07
N SER A 335 21.11 -2.91 2.16
CA SER A 335 20.32 -1.72 2.51
C SER A 335 19.01 -2.10 3.18
N SER A 336 18.34 -3.16 2.72
CA SER A 336 17.12 -3.68 3.34
C SER A 336 17.37 -4.21 4.76
N VAL A 337 18.42 -5.02 4.95
CA VAL A 337 18.83 -5.53 6.27
C VAL A 337 19.20 -4.41 7.23
N LYS A 338 19.86 -3.35 6.75
CA LYS A 338 20.19 -2.17 7.58
C LYS A 338 18.93 -1.54 8.20
N TRP A 339 17.83 -1.44 7.46
CA TRP A 339 16.57 -0.91 7.99
C TRP A 339 15.88 -1.89 8.93
N LEU A 340 15.88 -3.18 8.59
CA LEU A 340 15.32 -4.22 9.45
C LEU A 340 16.04 -4.31 10.79
N ASN A 341 17.37 -4.20 10.82
CA ASN A 341 18.15 -4.20 12.05
C ASN A 341 17.72 -3.09 13.01
N LYS A 342 17.38 -1.89 12.51
CA LYS A 342 16.86 -0.79 13.33
C LYS A 342 15.50 -1.12 13.93
N ILE A 343 14.63 -1.78 13.16
CA ILE A 343 13.30 -2.20 13.61
C ILE A 343 13.43 -3.29 14.69
N ILE A 344 14.28 -4.29 14.44
CA ILE A 344 14.59 -5.37 15.39
C ILE A 344 15.11 -4.78 16.70
N ASP A 345 16.05 -3.84 16.65
CA ASP A 345 16.57 -3.17 17.84
C ASP A 345 15.49 -2.42 18.61
N HIS A 346 14.63 -1.69 17.90
CA HIS A 346 13.57 -0.94 18.55
C HIS A 346 12.57 -1.86 19.26
N ILE A 347 12.06 -2.87 18.55
CA ILE A 347 10.97 -3.72 19.00
C ILE A 347 11.43 -4.75 20.04
N SER A 348 12.66 -5.24 19.96
CA SER A 348 13.20 -6.21 20.94
C SER A 348 13.48 -5.63 22.33
N ASN A 349 13.30 -4.31 22.50
CA ASN A 349 13.37 -3.63 23.80
C ASN A 349 11.98 -3.44 24.44
N ILE A 350 10.90 -3.92 23.82
CA ILE A 350 9.55 -3.82 24.37
C ILE A 350 9.28 -5.06 25.24
N ASP A 351 8.93 -4.83 26.50
CA ASP A 351 8.74 -5.90 27.50
C ASP A 351 7.36 -6.59 27.42
N THR A 352 6.43 -6.03 26.65
CA THR A 352 5.06 -6.55 26.49
C THR A 352 4.83 -7.00 25.04
N THR A 353 3.97 -8.00 24.89
CA THR A 353 3.61 -8.61 23.60
C THR A 353 2.13 -8.42 23.31
N ALA A 354 1.76 -8.43 22.03
CA ALA A 354 0.37 -8.57 21.61
C ALA A 354 0.05 -10.02 21.26
N VAL A 355 -1.23 -10.40 21.33
CA VAL A 355 -1.75 -11.60 20.67
C VAL A 355 -2.15 -11.22 19.25
N VAL A 356 -1.61 -11.91 18.24
CA VAL A 356 -1.89 -11.61 16.82
C VAL A 356 -2.65 -12.74 16.14
N SER A 357 -3.73 -12.39 15.44
CA SER A 357 -4.52 -13.33 14.64
C SER A 357 -4.78 -12.86 13.21
N LYS A 358 -5.02 -13.81 12.28
CA LYS A 358 -5.53 -13.53 10.94
C LYS A 358 -7.04 -13.76 10.88
N LEU A 359 -7.81 -12.82 11.39
CA LEU A 359 -9.26 -12.91 11.48
C LEU A 359 -9.95 -11.73 10.78
N ASP A 360 -11.19 -11.99 10.38
CA ASP A 360 -12.08 -10.95 9.92
C ASP A 360 -12.50 -10.08 11.11
N ALA A 361 -12.45 -8.76 10.95
CA ALA A 361 -12.83 -7.83 12.00
C ALA A 361 -14.30 -7.97 12.45
N ALA A 362 -15.15 -8.60 11.64
CA ALA A 362 -16.53 -8.96 11.97
C ALA A 362 -16.69 -10.31 12.68
N ASN A 363 -15.62 -11.07 12.90
CA ASN A 363 -15.66 -12.37 13.57
C ASN A 363 -14.33 -12.61 14.32
N LEU A 364 -14.29 -12.20 15.59
CA LEU A 364 -13.13 -12.30 16.46
C LEU A 364 -13.28 -13.48 17.41
N ASP A 365 -12.17 -14.19 17.65
CA ASP A 365 -12.09 -15.25 18.65
C ASP A 365 -11.84 -14.68 20.05
N LEU A 366 -12.78 -13.87 20.52
CA LEU A 366 -12.75 -13.19 21.82
C LEU A 366 -14.07 -13.38 22.55
N ASN A 367 -14.01 -13.47 23.88
CA ASN A 367 -15.20 -13.58 24.72
C ASN A 367 -15.99 -12.26 24.75
N ASP A 368 -17.30 -12.37 24.98
CA ASP A 368 -18.17 -11.22 25.26
C ASP A 368 -17.61 -10.38 26.41
N LYS A 369 -17.70 -9.05 26.29
CA LYS A 369 -17.32 -8.10 27.36
C LYS A 369 -15.92 -8.33 27.96
N SER A 370 -14.95 -8.71 27.12
CA SER A 370 -13.57 -8.99 27.54
C SER A 370 -12.57 -7.86 27.23
N VAL A 371 -12.97 -6.88 26.42
CA VAL A 371 -12.12 -5.77 25.96
C VAL A 371 -12.46 -4.48 26.69
N ASP A 372 -11.43 -3.76 27.18
CA ASP A 372 -11.61 -2.49 27.88
C ASP A 372 -11.73 -1.30 26.91
N ILE A 373 -10.86 -1.29 25.90
CA ILE A 373 -10.80 -0.22 24.90
C ILE A 373 -10.59 -0.85 23.53
N VAL A 374 -11.41 -0.43 22.56
CA VAL A 374 -11.17 -0.72 21.15
C VAL A 374 -10.60 0.54 20.49
N VAL A 375 -9.49 0.42 19.77
CA VAL A 375 -8.91 1.51 18.98
C VAL A 375 -8.70 0.99 17.56
N ILE A 376 -9.39 1.56 16.59
CA ILE A 376 -9.38 1.07 15.20
C ILE A 376 -9.17 2.17 14.17
N ASP A 377 -8.47 1.81 13.11
CA ASP A 377 -8.26 2.57 11.88
C ASP A 377 -8.72 1.71 10.67
N PRO A 378 -10.04 1.61 10.43
CA PRO A 378 -10.57 0.79 9.35
C PRO A 378 -10.22 1.38 7.97
N PRO A 379 -10.28 0.59 6.88
CA PRO A 379 -10.11 1.13 5.54
C PRO A 379 -11.10 2.25 5.19
N TYR A 380 -10.62 3.32 4.54
CA TYR A 380 -11.41 4.51 4.23
C TYR A 380 -12.17 4.37 2.90
N PHE A 381 -13.34 3.75 2.95
CA PHE A 381 -14.28 3.63 1.82
C PHE A 381 -13.62 3.13 0.53
N ASP A 382 -13.42 4.00 -0.46
CA ASP A 382 -12.84 3.67 -1.77
C ASP A 382 -11.39 4.16 -1.94
N SER A 383 -10.67 4.40 -0.84
CA SER A 383 -9.33 5.00 -0.85
C SER A 383 -8.25 4.05 -1.35
N ILE A 384 -8.14 2.84 -0.78
CA ILE A 384 -7.08 1.85 -1.06
C ILE A 384 -7.69 0.44 -1.10
N THR A 385 -7.22 -0.39 -2.04
CA THR A 385 -7.63 -1.78 -2.25
C THR A 385 -6.52 -2.74 -1.75
N TYR A 386 -6.40 -2.92 -0.43
CA TYR A 386 -5.26 -3.62 0.19
C TYR A 386 -5.14 -5.09 -0.21
N ALA A 387 -6.24 -5.85 -0.23
CA ALA A 387 -6.23 -7.26 -0.60
C ALA A 387 -5.75 -7.44 -2.04
N TYR A 388 -6.26 -6.63 -2.96
CA TYR A 388 -5.86 -6.61 -4.37
C TYR A 388 -4.37 -6.37 -4.56
N LEU A 389 -3.80 -5.37 -3.86
CA LEU A 389 -2.36 -5.08 -3.93
C LEU A 389 -1.51 -6.16 -3.24
N SER A 390 -2.07 -6.81 -2.23
CA SER A 390 -1.34 -7.80 -1.42
C SER A 390 -1.11 -9.13 -2.13
N ASP A 391 -1.82 -9.42 -3.22
CA ASP A 391 -1.50 -10.58 -4.08
C ASP A 391 -0.05 -10.54 -4.59
N PHE A 392 0.50 -9.34 -4.76
CA PHE A 392 1.90 -9.12 -5.08
C PHE A 392 2.84 -9.84 -4.11
N PHE A 393 2.55 -9.79 -2.80
CA PHE A 393 3.36 -10.45 -1.78
C PHE A 393 2.87 -11.88 -1.49
N TYR A 394 1.56 -12.07 -1.48
CA TYR A 394 0.92 -13.33 -1.13
C TYR A 394 1.43 -14.49 -1.99
N SER A 395 1.54 -14.27 -3.30
CA SER A 395 2.06 -15.24 -4.27
C SER A 395 3.44 -15.79 -3.90
N TRP A 396 4.35 -14.94 -3.43
CA TRP A 396 5.69 -15.33 -3.00
C TRP A 396 5.75 -15.90 -1.58
N MET A 397 4.91 -15.40 -0.69
CA MET A 397 4.87 -15.83 0.71
C MET A 397 4.19 -17.19 0.89
N LYS A 398 3.20 -17.51 0.06
CA LYS A 398 2.42 -18.76 0.15
C LYS A 398 3.29 -20.03 0.18
N PRO A 399 4.22 -20.28 -0.76
CA PRO A 399 5.07 -21.47 -0.71
C PRO A 399 6.01 -21.49 0.50
N LEU A 400 6.36 -20.33 1.07
CA LEU A 400 7.23 -20.23 2.23
C LEU A 400 6.49 -20.48 3.55
N LEU A 401 5.20 -20.14 3.63
CA LEU A 401 4.47 -20.02 4.89
C LEU A 401 3.28 -20.97 5.03
N SER A 402 2.89 -21.72 4.00
CA SER A 402 1.76 -22.65 4.07
C SER A 402 1.93 -23.72 5.16
N ASP A 403 3.16 -24.17 5.43
CA ASP A 403 3.42 -25.12 6.52
C ASP A 403 3.57 -24.43 7.89
N GLU A 404 4.00 -23.16 7.91
CA GLU A 404 4.32 -22.42 9.12
C GLU A 404 3.10 -21.74 9.76
N LEU A 405 2.18 -21.31 8.90
CA LEU A 405 0.96 -20.59 9.24
C LEU A 405 -0.19 -21.20 8.43
N PRO A 406 -0.55 -22.47 8.69
CA PRO A 406 -1.39 -23.27 7.79
C PRO A 406 -2.77 -22.69 7.57
N ASN A 407 -3.36 -22.01 8.55
CA ASN A 407 -4.69 -21.39 8.40
C ASN A 407 -4.66 -20.01 7.72
N TRP A 408 -3.48 -19.51 7.33
CA TRP A 408 -3.31 -18.16 6.79
C TRP A 408 -3.07 -18.15 5.29
N PHE A 409 -2.48 -19.20 4.73
CA PHE A 409 -2.05 -19.28 3.32
C PHE A 409 -2.72 -20.43 2.52
N GLN A 410 -3.95 -20.81 2.87
CA GLN A 410 -4.68 -21.90 2.19
C GLN A 410 -5.27 -21.47 0.84
N GLU A 411 -5.89 -20.28 0.83
CA GLU A 411 -6.64 -19.76 -0.31
C GLU A 411 -5.78 -19.49 -1.53
N LYS A 412 -6.38 -19.47 -2.73
CA LYS A 412 -5.63 -19.17 -3.96
C LYS A 412 -5.04 -17.75 -3.96
N SER A 413 -5.74 -16.79 -3.35
CA SER A 413 -5.37 -15.37 -3.33
C SER A 413 -5.85 -14.71 -2.04
N THR A 414 -5.52 -13.43 -1.85
CA THR A 414 -5.97 -12.65 -0.68
C THR A 414 -7.50 -12.49 -0.63
N PRO A 415 -8.09 -12.26 0.56
CA PRO A 415 -9.54 -12.27 0.79
C PRO A 415 -10.27 -10.99 0.32
N LYS A 416 -10.28 -10.74 -0.99
CA LYS A 416 -10.87 -9.53 -1.62
C LYS A 416 -12.36 -9.39 -1.33
N SER A 417 -13.12 -10.48 -1.30
CA SER A 417 -14.57 -10.48 -1.07
C SER A 417 -14.96 -10.03 0.34
N ALA A 418 -14.12 -10.31 1.34
CA ALA A 418 -14.37 -9.95 2.74
C ALA A 418 -13.77 -8.60 3.14
N GLU A 419 -12.91 -8.00 2.31
CA GLU A 419 -12.27 -6.73 2.59
C GLU A 419 -13.27 -5.56 2.63
N LEU A 420 -13.31 -4.85 3.76
CA LEU A 420 -14.17 -3.70 4.06
C LEU A 420 -13.77 -2.45 3.25
N ILE A 421 -14.15 -2.39 1.97
CA ILE A 421 -13.94 -1.23 1.10
C ILE A 421 -15.08 -1.12 0.08
N VAL A 422 -15.09 -0.01 -0.66
CA VAL A 422 -15.85 0.16 -1.89
C VAL A 422 -14.92 0.09 -3.10
N ASP A 423 -15.26 -0.74 -4.08
CA ASP A 423 -14.52 -0.79 -5.34
C ASP A 423 -14.99 0.36 -6.25
N ARG A 424 -14.04 1.18 -6.69
CA ARG A 424 -14.35 2.31 -7.58
C ARG A 424 -14.85 1.82 -8.93
N LYS A 425 -16.10 2.17 -9.26
CA LYS A 425 -16.79 1.79 -10.51
C LYS A 425 -15.91 1.98 -11.76
N HIS A 426 -15.88 0.95 -12.59
CA HIS A 426 -15.21 0.93 -13.88
C HIS A 426 -15.91 -0.03 -14.83
N LYS A 427 -15.96 0.29 -16.13
CA LYS A 427 -16.66 -0.53 -17.15
C LYS A 427 -16.13 -1.98 -17.29
N LEU A 428 -14.90 -2.23 -16.83
CA LEU A 428 -14.26 -3.54 -16.87
C LEU A 428 -14.38 -4.31 -15.55
N SER A 429 -14.92 -3.69 -14.50
CA SER A 429 -15.11 -4.35 -13.20
C SER A 429 -16.43 -5.14 -13.26
N PRO A 430 -16.38 -6.49 -13.18
CA PRO A 430 -17.56 -7.32 -13.35
C PRO A 430 -18.52 -7.25 -12.16
N SER A 431 -18.01 -7.09 -10.94
CA SER A 431 -18.82 -7.13 -9.71
C SER A 431 -18.13 -6.31 -8.59
N PRO A 432 -18.05 -4.97 -8.74
CA PRO A 432 -17.44 -4.12 -7.72
C PRO A 432 -18.26 -4.13 -6.42
N LYS A 433 -17.58 -4.18 -5.27
CA LYS A 433 -18.20 -3.89 -3.97
C LYS A 433 -18.72 -2.46 -3.95
N ASP A 434 -19.95 -2.28 -3.52
CA ASP A 434 -20.61 -0.99 -3.47
C ASP A 434 -20.72 -0.44 -2.04
N SER A 435 -21.38 0.70 -1.90
CA SER A 435 -21.54 1.38 -0.64
C SER A 435 -22.45 0.63 0.35
N ASN A 436 -23.41 -0.16 -0.14
CA ASN A 436 -24.25 -1.02 0.69
C ASN A 436 -23.41 -2.15 1.32
N PHE A 437 -22.56 -2.81 0.53
CA PHE A 437 -21.60 -3.78 1.06
C PHE A 437 -20.74 -3.16 2.16
N PHE A 438 -20.22 -1.94 1.93
CA PHE A 438 -19.40 -1.24 2.93
C PHE A 438 -20.18 -0.99 4.22
N GLU A 439 -21.41 -0.48 4.15
CA GLU A 439 -22.22 -0.21 5.34
C GLU A 439 -22.56 -1.51 6.10
N GLU A 440 -22.97 -2.56 5.41
CA GLU A 440 -23.29 -3.85 6.02
C GLU A 440 -22.06 -4.47 6.69
N LYS A 441 -20.92 -4.45 5.99
CA LYS A 441 -19.67 -5.00 6.50
C LYS A 441 -19.14 -4.17 7.67
N MET A 442 -19.20 -2.84 7.59
CA MET A 442 -18.82 -1.95 8.70
C MET A 442 -19.72 -2.18 9.90
N THR A 443 -21.03 -2.32 9.68
CA THR A 443 -22.01 -2.62 10.75
C THR A 443 -21.66 -3.94 11.43
N ALA A 444 -21.42 -5.01 10.66
CA ALA A 444 -21.03 -6.30 11.21
C ALA A 444 -19.71 -6.22 12.00
N CYS A 445 -18.72 -5.47 11.47
CA CYS A 445 -17.48 -5.20 12.19
C CYS A 445 -17.76 -4.51 13.52
N LEU A 446 -18.51 -3.41 13.54
CA LEU A 446 -18.81 -2.64 14.75
C LEU A 446 -19.67 -3.42 15.76
N MET A 447 -20.62 -4.23 15.29
CA MET A 447 -21.40 -5.12 16.17
C MET A 447 -20.50 -6.12 16.89
N GLU A 448 -19.48 -6.64 16.21
CA GLU A 448 -18.51 -7.53 16.85
C GLU A 448 -17.70 -6.79 17.94
N LYS A 449 -17.37 -5.51 17.71
CA LYS A 449 -16.74 -4.66 18.74
C LYS A 449 -17.69 -4.44 19.90
N HIS A 450 -18.96 -4.19 19.62
CA HIS A 450 -19.99 -4.06 20.64
C HIS A 450 -20.09 -5.35 21.49
N ARG A 451 -19.99 -6.53 20.89
CA ARG A 451 -20.03 -7.80 21.64
C ARG A 451 -18.84 -7.94 22.60
N VAL A 452 -17.62 -7.72 22.11
CA VAL A 452 -16.39 -7.97 22.89
C VAL A 452 -16.05 -6.85 23.88
N LEU A 453 -16.50 -5.62 23.64
CA LEU A 453 -16.25 -4.48 24.52
C LEU A 453 -17.04 -4.63 25.83
N LYS A 454 -16.45 -4.23 26.97
CA LYS A 454 -17.16 -4.12 28.25
C LYS A 454 -18.27 -3.07 28.18
N ASP A 455 -19.19 -3.10 29.14
CA ASP A 455 -20.32 -2.17 29.16
C ASP A 455 -19.87 -0.72 29.43
N ASP A 456 -18.82 -0.53 30.24
CA ASP A 456 -18.15 0.74 30.51
C ASP A 456 -16.95 1.01 29.59
N GLY A 457 -16.70 0.12 28.62
CA GLY A 457 -15.61 0.26 27.67
C GLY A 457 -15.88 1.30 26.59
N GLN A 458 -14.82 1.76 25.92
CA GLN A 458 -14.91 2.77 24.86
C GLN A 458 -14.36 2.25 23.53
N LEU A 459 -14.99 2.70 22.44
CA LEU A 459 -14.51 2.51 21.08
C LEU A 459 -13.97 3.83 20.53
N ILE A 460 -12.73 3.83 20.08
CA ILE A 460 -12.05 4.95 19.43
C ILE A 460 -11.88 4.57 17.96
N LEU A 461 -12.53 5.33 17.08
CA LEU A 461 -12.55 5.09 15.64
C LEU A 461 -11.90 6.26 14.92
N MET A 462 -10.83 6.01 14.18
CA MET A 462 -10.21 6.98 13.28
C MET A 462 -10.80 6.85 11.88
N TYR A 463 -11.18 7.95 11.25
CA TYR A 463 -11.69 7.94 9.88
C TYR A 463 -11.50 9.27 9.16
N GLY A 464 -11.30 9.24 7.85
CA GLY A 464 -11.24 10.44 7.03
C GLY A 464 -11.62 10.18 5.58
N HIS A 465 -12.55 10.95 5.04
CA HIS A 465 -12.93 10.82 3.63
C HIS A 465 -13.47 12.13 3.02
N LYS A 466 -13.27 12.33 1.71
CA LYS A 466 -13.69 13.57 1.01
C LYS A 466 -15.14 13.54 0.56
N LYS A 467 -15.67 12.34 0.34
CA LYS A 467 -17.05 12.14 -0.13
C LYS A 467 -17.98 12.07 1.07
N ILE A 468 -19.03 12.89 1.05
CA ILE A 468 -20.14 12.84 2.02
C ILE A 468 -20.74 11.43 2.10
N GLU A 469 -20.91 10.75 0.96
CA GLU A 469 -21.37 9.36 0.88
C GLU A 469 -20.63 8.40 1.84
N ALA A 470 -19.31 8.53 1.96
CA ALA A 470 -18.52 7.68 2.85
C ALA A 470 -18.81 7.95 4.34
N TRP A 471 -19.11 9.21 4.70
CA TRP A 471 -19.52 9.58 6.05
C TRP A 471 -20.94 9.11 6.36
N ILE A 472 -21.86 9.20 5.40
CA ILE A 472 -23.23 8.68 5.54
C ILE A 472 -23.20 7.21 5.93
N HIS A 473 -22.54 6.37 5.13
CA HIS A 473 -22.51 4.92 5.38
C HIS A 473 -21.74 4.56 6.66
N LEU A 474 -20.71 5.34 7.04
CA LEU A 474 -20.05 5.16 8.33
C LEU A 474 -21.01 5.45 9.49
N PHE A 475 -21.69 6.60 9.47
CA PHE A 475 -22.57 7.02 10.57
C PHE A 475 -23.79 6.10 10.69
N GLU A 476 -24.34 5.64 9.58
CA GLU A 476 -25.40 4.62 9.60
C GLU A 476 -24.91 3.31 10.22
N ALA A 477 -23.69 2.85 9.87
CA ALA A 477 -23.11 1.67 10.49
C ALA A 477 -22.89 1.83 12.00
N ILE A 478 -22.44 3.01 12.47
CA ILE A 478 -22.29 3.30 13.90
C ILE A 478 -23.66 3.28 14.61
N LYS A 479 -24.68 3.93 14.03
CA LYS A 479 -26.04 3.95 14.58
C LYS A 479 -26.64 2.55 14.68
N ARG A 480 -26.50 1.74 13.61
CA ARG A 480 -27.01 0.36 13.54
C ARG A 480 -26.31 -0.58 14.54
N SER A 481 -25.03 -0.34 14.80
CA SER A 481 -24.22 -1.14 15.75
C SER A 481 -24.36 -0.72 17.22
N LYS A 482 -25.31 0.17 17.54
CA LYS A 482 -25.64 0.59 18.91
C LYS A 482 -24.49 1.30 19.63
N PHE A 483 -23.75 2.11 18.90
CA PHE A 483 -22.80 3.07 19.45
C PHE A 483 -23.34 4.50 19.34
N THR A 484 -23.01 5.34 20.32
CA THR A 484 -23.26 6.79 20.27
C THR A 484 -21.95 7.57 20.39
N PRO A 485 -21.74 8.63 19.59
CA PRO A 485 -20.60 9.51 19.75
C PRO A 485 -20.63 10.29 21.05
N VAL A 486 -19.45 10.45 21.66
CA VAL A 486 -19.22 11.20 22.90
C VAL A 486 -18.34 12.42 22.62
N SER A 487 -17.31 12.26 21.80
CA SER A 487 -16.45 13.35 21.36
C SER A 487 -15.89 13.08 19.97
N SER A 488 -15.57 14.15 19.24
CA SER A 488 -14.97 14.11 17.91
C SER A 488 -13.81 15.09 17.82
N TRP A 489 -12.68 14.63 17.28
CA TRP A 489 -11.44 15.40 17.25
C TRP A 489 -10.83 15.43 15.85
N PRO A 490 -10.56 16.61 15.28
CA PRO A 490 -9.74 16.74 14.07
C PRO A 490 -8.28 16.44 14.39
N ILE A 491 -7.61 15.66 13.54
CA ILE A 491 -6.20 15.30 13.67
C ILE A 491 -5.46 15.45 12.35
N HIS A 492 -4.35 16.19 12.38
CA HIS A 492 -3.41 16.29 11.28
C HIS A 492 -2.33 15.20 11.40
N SER A 493 -2.52 14.07 10.72
CA SER A 493 -1.58 12.94 10.71
C SER A 493 -0.65 12.92 9.50
N GLU A 494 -0.94 13.70 8.45
CA GLU A 494 -0.17 13.67 7.21
C GLU A 494 1.11 14.52 7.26
N ARG A 495 2.24 13.94 6.84
CA ARG A 495 3.46 14.72 6.59
C ARG A 495 3.23 15.64 5.40
N LYS A 496 3.49 16.95 5.56
CA LYS A 496 3.65 17.90 4.43
C LYS A 496 4.77 17.39 3.51
N SER A 497 4.44 16.62 2.48
CA SER A 497 5.44 16.00 1.61
C SER A 497 5.98 17.02 0.60
N LYS A 498 7.29 16.98 0.31
CA LYS A 498 7.93 17.81 -0.73
C LYS A 498 7.54 17.43 -2.18
N PHE A 499 6.71 16.39 -2.38
CA PHE A 499 6.34 15.84 -3.69
C PHE A 499 4.91 16.23 -4.14
N GLN A 500 4.43 17.42 -3.75
CA GLN A 500 3.18 17.99 -4.28
C GLN A 500 3.39 18.53 -5.71
N HIS A 501 3.43 17.65 -6.70
CA HIS A 501 3.27 18.04 -8.11
C HIS A 501 1.88 17.75 -8.67
N SER A 502 0.95 17.27 -7.83
CA SER A 502 -0.46 17.13 -8.18
C SER A 502 -1.30 18.01 -7.26
N LYS A 503 -2.17 18.86 -7.83
CA LYS A 503 -3.27 19.59 -7.19
C LYS A 503 -4.35 18.65 -6.62
N VAL A 504 -3.94 17.60 -5.93
CA VAL A 504 -4.84 16.73 -5.17
C VAL A 504 -4.56 17.10 -3.73
N ASP A 505 -5.37 17.99 -3.17
CA ASP A 505 -5.39 18.23 -1.72
C ASP A 505 -5.58 16.88 -1.05
N ALA A 506 -4.54 16.29 -0.48
CA ALA A 506 -4.76 15.17 0.42
C ALA A 506 -5.65 15.66 1.58
N LEU A 507 -6.46 14.78 2.17
CA LEU A 507 -7.29 15.18 3.30
C LEU A 507 -6.35 15.55 4.44
N ALA A 508 -6.16 16.86 4.66
CA ALA A 508 -5.20 17.35 5.63
C ALA A 508 -5.52 16.94 7.08
N THR A 509 -6.73 16.42 7.32
CA THR A 509 -7.29 16.12 8.63
C THR A 509 -8.08 14.80 8.60
N SER A 510 -7.83 13.91 9.57
CA SER A 510 -8.70 12.77 9.89
C SER A 510 -9.52 13.09 11.15
N CYS A 511 -10.65 12.43 11.34
CA CYS A 511 -11.46 12.55 12.56
C CYS A 511 -11.22 11.36 13.48
N ILE A 512 -11.03 11.60 14.78
CA ILE A 512 -11.20 10.58 15.81
C ILE A 512 -12.58 10.73 16.43
N LEU A 513 -13.37 9.66 16.40
CA LEU A 513 -14.63 9.54 17.12
C LEU A 513 -14.44 8.66 18.35
N VAL A 514 -14.82 9.19 19.52
CA VAL A 514 -14.95 8.40 20.75
C VAL A 514 -16.41 8.00 20.89
N LEU A 515 -16.66 6.70 21.01
CA LEU A 515 -17.98 6.08 20.95
C LEU A 515 -18.20 5.26 22.23
N ASN A 516 -19.40 5.38 22.80
CA ASN A 516 -19.86 4.54 23.91
C ASN A 516 -21.00 3.64 23.44
N LYS A 517 -21.19 2.50 24.12
CA LYS A 517 -22.35 1.65 23.91
C LYS A 517 -23.64 2.37 24.27
N ILE A 518 -24.69 2.05 23.53
CA ILE A 518 -26.07 2.41 23.87
C ILE A 518 -26.72 1.19 24.50
N ASP A 519 -27.29 1.35 25.70
CA ASP A 519 -28.04 0.28 26.35
C ASP A 519 -29.21 -0.19 25.47
N ALA A 520 -29.44 -1.50 25.41
CA ALA A 520 -30.54 -2.08 24.62
C ALA A 520 -31.94 -1.60 25.09
N SER A 521 -32.06 -1.13 26.34
CA SER A 521 -33.28 -0.56 26.91
C SER A 521 -33.50 0.91 26.56
N SER A 522 -32.53 1.59 25.95
CA SER A 522 -32.69 2.98 25.51
C SER A 522 -33.55 3.03 24.26
N SER A 523 -34.85 3.28 24.40
CA SER A 523 -35.71 3.56 23.25
C SER A 523 -35.39 4.95 22.69
N SER A 524 -35.11 5.03 21.38
CA SER A 524 -35.02 6.32 20.68
C SER A 524 -36.32 7.10 20.86
N LYS A 525 -36.22 8.40 21.17
CA LYS A 525 -37.39 9.25 21.33
C LYS A 525 -37.90 9.67 19.95
N LYS A 526 -39.21 9.57 19.72
CA LYS A 526 -39.81 10.11 18.48
C LYS A 526 -39.74 11.64 18.48
N ILE A 527 -39.47 12.22 17.32
CA ILE A 527 -39.43 13.67 17.12
C ILE A 527 -39.86 14.01 15.69
N SER A 528 -40.59 15.12 15.52
CA SER A 528 -40.88 15.64 14.18
C SER A 528 -39.62 16.21 13.52
N ALA A 529 -39.49 16.14 12.21
CA ALA A 529 -38.35 16.72 11.48
C ALA A 529 -38.16 18.23 11.76
N LYS A 530 -39.27 18.97 11.91
CA LYS A 530 -39.24 20.40 12.24
C LYS A 530 -38.66 20.66 13.63
N GLU A 531 -39.10 19.90 14.64
CA GLU A 531 -38.58 20.03 16.01
C GLU A 531 -37.12 19.58 16.10
N PHE A 532 -36.75 18.53 15.35
CA PHE A 532 -35.36 18.08 15.26
C PHE A 532 -34.45 19.18 14.72
N LYS A 533 -34.81 19.84 13.61
CA LYS A 533 -34.02 20.93 13.02
C LYS A 533 -33.80 22.09 13.98
N LEU A 534 -34.80 22.43 14.80
CA LEU A 534 -34.66 23.46 15.84
C LEU A 534 -33.60 23.06 16.88
N LYS A 535 -33.72 21.86 17.46
CA LYS A 535 -32.73 21.35 18.43
C LYS A 535 -31.34 21.20 17.81
N PHE A 536 -31.27 20.75 16.56
CA PHE A 536 -30.03 20.59 15.82
C PHE A 536 -29.29 21.93 15.67
N SER A 537 -30.00 23.00 15.33
CA SER A 537 -29.42 24.35 15.24
C SER A 537 -28.88 24.84 16.60
N GLU A 538 -29.63 24.62 17.68
CA GLU A 538 -29.19 24.97 19.05
C GLU A 538 -27.92 24.21 19.46
N VAL A 539 -27.91 22.89 19.31
CA VAL A 539 -26.75 22.02 19.64
C VAL A 539 -25.54 22.39 18.79
N THR A 540 -25.75 22.64 17.50
CA THR A 540 -24.66 23.02 16.58
C THR A 540 -24.04 24.36 16.97
N ALA A 541 -24.86 25.36 17.31
CA ALA A 541 -24.37 26.66 17.76
C ALA A 541 -23.54 26.56 19.06
N GLU A 542 -23.97 25.75 20.02
CA GLU A 542 -23.21 25.50 21.26
C GLU A 542 -21.90 24.75 21.00
N ALA A 543 -21.93 23.75 20.12
CA ALA A 543 -20.74 22.99 19.71
C ALA A 543 -19.72 23.89 19.01
N ILE A 544 -20.16 24.75 18.09
CA ILE A 544 -19.30 25.74 17.41
C ILE A 544 -18.65 26.68 18.42
N LYS A 545 -19.43 27.23 19.36
CA LYS A 545 -18.90 28.11 20.42
C LYS A 545 -17.84 27.42 21.27
N SER A 546 -18.03 26.13 21.55
CA SER A 546 -17.08 25.32 22.32
C SER A 546 -15.80 25.04 21.52
N ALA A 547 -15.92 24.70 20.24
CA ALA A 547 -14.78 24.47 19.35
C ALA A 547 -13.94 25.75 19.13
N GLN A 548 -14.59 26.91 18.99
CA GLN A 548 -13.92 28.21 18.85
C GLN A 548 -13.11 28.59 20.11
N LYS A 549 -13.58 28.25 21.32
CA LYS A 549 -12.80 28.44 22.55
C LYS A 549 -11.51 27.63 22.56
N LEU A 550 -11.49 26.50 21.86
CA LEU A 550 -10.32 25.65 21.65
C LEU A 550 -9.48 26.07 20.43
N SER A 551 -9.79 27.22 19.82
CA SER A 551 -9.13 27.74 18.62
C SER A 551 -9.23 26.81 17.40
N VAL A 552 -10.23 25.92 17.36
CA VAL A 552 -10.52 25.10 16.18
C VAL A 552 -11.21 25.98 15.13
N SER A 553 -10.73 25.93 13.89
CA SER A 553 -11.32 26.72 12.79
C SER A 553 -11.16 26.06 11.41
N GLY A 554 -11.76 26.65 10.38
CA GLY A 554 -11.74 26.15 9.01
C GLY A 554 -12.44 24.80 8.87
N GLY A 555 -11.90 23.94 8.00
CA GLY A 555 -12.44 22.59 7.76
C GLY A 555 -12.41 21.68 8.99
N ASP A 556 -11.58 21.98 10.00
CA ASP A 556 -11.50 21.20 11.23
C ASP A 556 -12.70 21.44 12.15
N LEU A 557 -13.39 22.58 11.98
CA LEU A 557 -14.59 22.91 12.75
C LEU A 557 -15.69 21.88 12.53
N PHE A 558 -15.93 21.48 11.27
CA PHE A 558 -16.90 20.44 10.92
C PHE A 558 -16.64 19.16 11.71
N MET A 559 -15.40 18.69 11.76
CA MET A 559 -15.04 17.47 12.49
C MET A 559 -15.19 17.62 14.00
N ALA A 560 -14.86 18.78 14.56
CA ALA A 560 -14.96 19.03 16.01
C ALA A 560 -16.40 19.06 16.53
N ILE A 561 -17.37 19.40 15.67
CA ILE A 561 -18.80 19.47 16.05
C ILE A 561 -19.59 18.20 15.70
N LEU A 562 -18.97 17.21 15.04
CA LEU A 562 -19.64 15.96 14.63
C LEU A 562 -20.29 15.22 15.81
N ALA A 563 -19.55 14.97 16.88
CA ALA A 563 -20.02 14.15 17.98
C ALA A 563 -21.30 14.67 18.66
N PRO A 564 -21.40 15.93 19.12
CA PRO A 564 -22.62 16.42 19.76
C PRO A 564 -23.83 16.39 18.81
N CYS A 565 -23.64 16.72 17.54
CA CYS A 565 -24.71 16.71 16.56
C CYS A 565 -25.16 15.28 16.21
N LEU A 566 -24.21 14.34 16.05
CA LEU A 566 -24.53 12.92 15.83
C LEU A 566 -25.20 12.28 17.04
N ALA A 567 -24.77 12.62 18.26
CA ALA A 567 -25.41 12.13 19.49
C ALA A 567 -26.90 12.53 19.52
N LEU A 568 -27.22 13.76 19.12
CA LEU A 568 -28.60 14.22 18.97
C LEU A 568 -29.36 13.42 17.90
N TYR A 569 -28.75 13.20 16.73
CA TYR A 569 -29.35 12.40 15.65
C TYR A 569 -29.61 10.95 16.08
N PHE A 570 -28.70 10.37 16.86
CA PHE A 570 -28.74 8.95 17.24
C PHE A 570 -29.75 8.71 18.37
N SER A 571 -29.99 9.70 19.23
CA SER A 571 -30.95 9.60 20.33
C SER A 571 -32.42 9.71 19.90
N HIS A 572 -32.69 10.03 18.63
CA HIS A 572 -34.03 10.27 18.12
C HIS A 572 -34.40 9.37 16.92
N ASP A 573 -35.68 9.03 16.86
CA ASP A 573 -36.33 8.47 15.69
C ASP A 573 -37.11 9.59 15.02
N ILE A 574 -36.62 10.09 13.89
CA ILE A 574 -37.18 11.27 13.23
C ILE A 574 -38.34 10.82 12.36
N GLU A 575 -39.54 11.28 12.70
CA GLU A 575 -40.77 10.95 11.99
C GLU A 575 -40.68 11.42 10.54
N GLN A 576 -40.72 10.45 9.62
CA GLN A 576 -40.68 10.69 8.19
C GLN A 576 -42.12 10.83 7.67
N THR A 577 -42.42 11.90 6.95
CA THR A 577 -43.67 12.04 6.18
C THR A 577 -43.35 12.33 4.72
N ASP A 578 -44.31 12.13 3.81
CA ASP A 578 -44.12 12.40 2.37
C ASP A 578 -43.67 13.84 2.08
N SER A 579 -43.95 14.79 2.99
CA SER A 579 -43.55 16.20 2.90
C SER A 579 -42.30 16.57 3.72
N ASP A 580 -41.87 15.74 4.67
CA ASP A 580 -40.77 16.01 5.61
C ASP A 580 -39.90 14.76 5.80
N LEU A 581 -39.09 14.43 4.78
CA LEU A 581 -38.01 13.47 4.92
C LEU A 581 -36.76 14.16 5.52
N TYR A 582 -36.13 13.49 6.49
CA TYR A 582 -34.85 13.95 7.06
C TYR A 582 -33.90 12.77 7.25
N SER A 583 -33.05 12.59 6.25
CA SER A 583 -32.06 11.52 6.15
C SER A 583 -30.71 11.92 6.77
N MET A 584 -29.81 10.95 6.91
CA MET A 584 -28.41 11.22 7.27
C MET A 584 -27.71 12.16 6.27
N GLN A 585 -28.11 12.11 5.00
CA GLN A 585 -27.59 13.03 3.99
C GLN A 585 -28.02 14.47 4.27
N ASP A 586 -29.28 14.69 4.64
CA ASP A 586 -29.79 16.00 5.02
C ASP A 586 -29.07 16.51 6.29
N PHE A 587 -28.88 15.62 7.27
CA PHE A 587 -28.12 15.93 8.49
C PHE A 587 -26.69 16.41 8.21
N ILE A 588 -25.93 15.68 7.38
CA ILE A 588 -24.54 16.08 7.07
C ILE A 588 -24.53 17.40 6.27
N SER A 589 -25.46 17.56 5.32
CA SER A 589 -25.55 18.78 4.51
C SER A 589 -25.86 20.01 5.37
N ASP A 590 -26.79 19.88 6.32
CA ASP A 590 -27.12 20.94 7.28
C ASP A 590 -25.92 21.26 8.18
N LEU A 591 -25.19 20.24 8.64
CA LEU A 591 -24.00 20.43 9.47
C LEU A 591 -22.87 21.16 8.72
N GLU A 592 -22.62 20.80 7.46
CA GLU A 592 -21.67 21.50 6.59
C GLU A 592 -22.08 22.98 6.43
N LEU A 593 -23.36 23.24 6.15
CA LEU A 593 -23.90 24.59 6.00
C LEU A 593 -23.70 25.42 7.27
N GLU A 594 -24.09 24.91 8.44
CA GLU A 594 -23.94 25.62 9.72
C GLU A 594 -22.47 25.89 10.06
N SER A 595 -21.57 24.93 9.80
CA SER A 595 -20.14 25.12 10.02
C SER A 595 -19.55 26.19 9.08
N ALA A 596 -20.02 26.28 7.84
CA ALA A 596 -19.55 27.24 6.85
C ALA A 596 -20.00 28.68 7.15
N LYS A 597 -21.19 28.87 7.75
CA LYS A 597 -21.71 30.20 8.15
C LYS A 597 -20.78 30.96 9.11
N VAL A 598 -19.90 30.26 9.82
CA VAL A 598 -18.92 30.88 10.72
C VAL A 598 -17.87 31.70 9.96
N TYR A 599 -17.66 31.40 8.67
CA TYR A 599 -16.64 32.02 7.81
C TYR A 599 -17.22 32.86 6.67
N ALA A 600 -18.54 32.90 6.52
CA ALA A 600 -19.27 33.76 5.58
C ALA A 600 -19.57 35.11 6.22
#